data_AF-A0A0B7NK60-F1
#
_entry.id   AF-A0A0B7NK60-F1
#
_cell.length_a   1.000
_cell.length_b   1.000
_cell.length_c   1.000
_cell.angle_alpha   90.00
_cell.angle_beta   90.00
_cell.angle_gamma   90.00
#
_symmetry.space_group_name_H-M   'P 1'
#
loop_
_entity.id
_entity.type
_entity.pdbx_description
1 polymer ?
#
loop_
_entity_poly.entity_id
_entity_poly.type
_entity_poly.pdbx_seq_one_letter_code
_entity_poly.pdbx_strand_id
1 'polypeptide(L)'
;MLKFLVLILLSTALSLVVSENYFYGLNYGINQNACPSYETIKAEFTQIKKYTNRVRTFSLSVCNEGALALQAANELGMNIYLGMWIDRPDTFDAEMAALKAILANSQQESLNKVDALIVGSEVLYRKDTDANSLANYIGTVRNLVKPKGISVTTADVYYEFPPVVVENLDFLMMNAFPYWEGVTAGQGASTLMAHYDSVVQKANGKPVRISETGWPSSGGNFGASVASPANQKLYLSNVLCVTRQRNIDLVYFSARDEPYKAGVEAYWGVMYSNFTLKSNLPTTLLANPC
;
A
#
# COMPACT_ATOMS: atom_id res chain seq x y z
N MET A 1 71.57 -6.42 2.47
CA MET A 1 70.30 -6.65 3.19
C MET A 1 69.21 -5.89 2.46
N LEU A 2 68.39 -6.55 1.63
CA LEU A 2 67.30 -5.93 0.88
C LEU A 2 65.99 -6.58 1.37
N LYS A 3 65.17 -5.83 2.10
CA LYS A 3 63.85 -6.28 2.58
C LYS A 3 62.82 -6.08 1.47
N PHE A 4 62.23 -7.17 0.99
CA PHE A 4 61.03 -7.15 0.17
C PHE A 4 59.81 -6.95 1.08
N LEU A 5 59.05 -5.89 0.82
CA LEU A 5 57.75 -5.63 1.44
C LEU A 5 56.67 -6.16 0.49
N VAL A 6 55.98 -7.23 0.88
CA VAL A 6 54.83 -7.77 0.14
C VAL A 6 53.58 -7.05 0.64
N LEU A 7 52.97 -6.23 -0.21
CA LEU A 7 51.71 -5.55 0.06
C LEU A 7 50.55 -6.48 -0.35
N ILE A 8 49.83 -7.03 0.63
CA ILE A 8 48.62 -7.83 0.40
C ILE A 8 47.44 -6.86 0.29
N LEU A 9 46.92 -6.67 -0.92
CA LEU A 9 45.64 -5.99 -1.15
C LEU A 9 44.50 -6.94 -0.78
N LEU A 10 43.85 -6.71 0.37
CA LEU A 10 42.55 -7.29 0.67
C LEU A 10 41.47 -6.53 -0.13
N SER A 11 40.93 -7.15 -1.17
CA SER A 11 39.70 -6.68 -1.81
C SER A 11 38.50 -7.09 -0.95
N THR A 12 37.92 -6.16 -0.19
CA THR A 12 36.61 -6.36 0.42
C THR A 12 35.54 -6.25 -0.68
N ALA A 13 34.93 -7.38 -1.04
CA ALA A 13 33.74 -7.35 -1.87
C ALA A 13 32.59 -6.74 -1.05
N LEU A 14 32.28 -5.46 -1.29
CA LEU A 14 31.00 -4.90 -0.88
C LEU A 14 29.92 -5.61 -1.71
N SER A 15 29.21 -6.55 -1.11
CA SER A 15 27.93 -7.01 -1.63
C SER A 15 26.95 -5.83 -1.55
N LEU A 16 26.76 -5.14 -2.67
CA LEU A 16 25.63 -4.22 -2.86
C LEU A 16 24.36 -5.07 -2.71
N VAL A 17 23.71 -4.98 -1.56
CA VAL A 17 22.33 -5.45 -1.40
C VAL A 17 21.48 -4.49 -2.21
N VAL A 18 21.32 -4.77 -3.50
CA VAL A 18 20.28 -4.12 -4.31
C VAL A 18 18.97 -4.58 -3.68
N SER A 19 18.22 -3.64 -3.12
CA SER A 19 16.84 -3.91 -2.70
C SER A 19 16.08 -4.36 -3.95
N GLU A 20 15.74 -5.64 -4.02
CA GLU A 20 14.89 -6.14 -5.09
C GLU A 20 13.48 -5.60 -4.85
N ASN A 21 13.06 -4.64 -5.68
CA ASN A 21 11.72 -4.06 -5.64
C ASN A 21 10.71 -5.05 -6.25
N TYR A 22 10.46 -6.16 -5.58
CA TYR A 22 9.48 -7.15 -6.02
C TYR A 22 8.08 -6.56 -6.11
N PHE A 23 7.72 -5.72 -5.14
CA PHE A 23 6.46 -4.99 -5.10
C PHE A 23 6.71 -3.51 -5.28
N TYR A 24 5.83 -2.86 -6.06
CA TYR A 24 5.79 -1.39 -6.10
C TYR A 24 5.54 -0.80 -4.70
N GLY A 25 4.65 -1.41 -3.92
CA GLY A 25 4.43 -1.12 -2.51
C GLY A 25 3.60 -2.20 -1.82
N LEU A 26 3.58 -2.20 -0.49
CA LEU A 26 2.75 -3.10 0.32
C LEU A 26 1.86 -2.33 1.30
N ASN A 27 0.60 -2.75 1.42
CA ASN A 27 -0.30 -2.23 2.45
C ASN A 27 0.14 -2.74 3.83
N TYR A 28 0.26 -1.82 4.79
CA TYR A 28 0.67 -2.08 6.16
C TYR A 28 -0.52 -1.82 7.10
N GLY A 29 -1.06 -2.90 7.67
CA GLY A 29 -2.14 -2.84 8.66
C GLY A 29 -1.62 -2.89 10.09
N ILE A 30 -2.33 -2.20 10.99
CA ILE A 30 -2.07 -2.18 12.43
C ILE A 30 -3.25 -2.73 13.23
N ASN A 31 -2.95 -3.40 14.35
CA ASN A 31 -3.99 -3.77 15.31
C ASN A 31 -4.35 -2.57 16.18
N GLN A 32 -5.50 -1.96 15.94
CA GLN A 32 -5.95 -0.78 16.68
C GLN A 32 -6.23 -1.07 18.17
N ASN A 33 -6.48 -2.33 18.51
CA ASN A 33 -6.65 -2.77 19.91
C ASN A 33 -5.31 -3.03 20.62
N ALA A 34 -4.19 -2.96 19.88
CA ALA A 34 -2.84 -3.13 20.38
C ALA A 34 -1.89 -2.24 19.58
N CYS A 35 -2.04 -0.92 19.73
CA CYS A 35 -1.29 0.08 18.98
C CYS A 35 0.22 -0.19 19.01
N PRO A 36 0.89 -0.28 17.84
CA PRO A 36 2.33 -0.53 17.80
C PRO A 36 3.13 0.70 18.23
N SER A 37 4.28 0.48 18.87
CA SER A 37 5.25 1.56 19.14
C SER A 37 6.02 1.97 17.89
N TYR A 38 6.76 3.08 17.96
CA TYR A 38 7.71 3.48 16.92
C TYR A 38 8.70 2.36 16.57
N GLU A 39 9.30 1.76 17.58
CA GLU A 39 10.31 0.70 17.45
C GLU A 39 9.70 -0.53 16.78
N THR A 40 8.43 -0.82 17.08
CA THR A 40 7.69 -1.90 16.43
C THR A 40 7.50 -1.60 14.94
N ILE A 41 6.93 -0.44 14.58
CA ILE A 41 6.73 -0.05 13.18
C ILE A 41 8.06 -0.06 12.41
N LYS A 42 9.14 0.49 12.99
CA LYS A 42 10.47 0.50 12.37
C LYS A 42 11.03 -0.91 12.15
N ALA A 43 10.89 -1.81 13.14
CA ALA A 43 11.32 -3.20 13.00
C ALA A 43 10.53 -3.93 11.90
N GLU A 44 9.21 -3.70 11.84
CA GLU A 44 8.33 -4.27 10.82
C GLU A 44 8.64 -3.73 9.42
N PHE A 45 8.88 -2.42 9.29
CA PHE A 45 9.32 -1.80 8.03
C PHE A 45 10.68 -2.31 7.58
N THR A 46 11.59 -2.60 8.51
CA THR A 46 12.89 -3.23 8.19
C THR A 46 12.70 -4.62 7.55
N GLN A 47 11.69 -5.39 7.98
CA GLN A 47 11.36 -6.67 7.33
C GLN A 47 10.72 -6.45 5.97
N ILE A 48 9.78 -5.50 5.85
CA ILE A 48 9.12 -5.16 4.58
C ILE A 48 10.14 -4.68 3.53
N LYS A 49 11.15 -3.90 3.95
CA LYS A 49 12.19 -3.34 3.08
C LYS A 49 12.97 -4.37 2.27
N LYS A 50 12.96 -5.63 2.71
CA LYS A 50 13.55 -6.76 1.97
C LYS A 50 12.86 -7.04 0.64
N TYR A 51 11.61 -6.57 0.47
CA TYR A 51 10.78 -6.90 -0.69
C TYR A 51 10.22 -5.67 -1.44
N THR A 52 10.25 -4.49 -0.83
CA THR A 52 9.80 -3.23 -1.44
C THR A 52 10.39 -2.04 -0.71
N ASN A 53 10.64 -0.93 -1.40
CA ASN A 53 10.99 0.34 -0.75
C ASN A 53 9.77 1.20 -0.38
N ARG A 54 8.55 0.65 -0.38
CA ARG A 54 7.33 1.44 -0.20
C ARG A 54 6.24 0.75 0.63
N VAL A 55 5.62 1.53 1.50
CA VAL A 55 4.47 1.11 2.31
C VAL A 55 3.27 2.05 2.12
N ARG A 56 2.07 1.56 2.43
CA ARG A 56 0.87 2.37 2.62
C ARG A 56 0.30 2.14 4.02
N THR A 57 0.02 3.22 4.75
CA THR A 57 -0.77 3.20 6.00
C THR A 57 -2.22 3.58 5.73
N PHE A 58 -3.10 3.32 6.71
CA PHE A 58 -4.55 3.51 6.53
C PHE A 58 -5.12 4.70 7.29
N SER A 59 -4.47 5.14 8.38
CA SER A 59 -4.87 6.32 9.15
C SER A 59 -3.66 7.18 9.51
N LEU A 60 -3.91 8.48 9.75
CA LEU A 60 -2.96 9.37 10.39
C LEU A 60 -3.10 9.34 11.91
N SER A 61 -4.34 9.41 12.40
CA SER A 61 -4.64 9.68 13.82
C SER A 61 -4.72 8.43 14.68
N VAL A 62 -5.27 7.32 14.15
CA VAL A 62 -5.43 6.07 14.89
C VAL A 62 -4.05 5.53 15.28
N CYS A 63 -3.84 5.29 16.57
CA CYS A 63 -2.55 4.88 17.12
C CYS A 63 -1.37 5.83 16.78
N ASN A 64 -1.64 7.09 16.38
CA ASN A 64 -0.63 8.00 15.83
C ASN A 64 0.15 7.39 14.63
N GLU A 65 -0.50 6.51 13.86
CA GLU A 65 0.13 5.70 12.81
C GLU A 65 0.88 6.57 11.80
N GLY A 66 0.27 7.65 11.33
CA GLY A 66 0.85 8.50 10.29
C GLY A 66 2.20 9.10 10.67
N ALA A 67 2.31 9.64 11.89
CA ALA A 67 3.56 10.25 12.35
C ALA A 67 4.66 9.21 12.59
N LEU A 68 4.31 8.09 13.26
CA LEU A 68 5.25 7.01 13.57
C LEU A 68 5.76 6.31 12.30
N ALA A 69 4.87 6.04 11.35
CA ALA A 69 5.21 5.43 10.08
C ALA A 69 6.04 6.37 9.19
N LEU A 70 5.71 7.67 9.13
CA LEU A 70 6.52 8.63 8.39
C LEU A 70 7.94 8.74 8.97
N GLN A 71 8.07 8.76 10.30
CA GLN A 71 9.37 8.76 10.95
C GLN A 71 10.19 7.51 10.59
N ALA A 72 9.57 6.32 10.69
CA ALA A 72 10.23 5.06 10.37
C ALA A 72 10.62 4.96 8.88
N ALA A 73 9.74 5.39 7.98
CA ALA A 73 10.00 5.42 6.55
C ALA A 73 11.17 6.34 6.20
N ASN A 74 11.24 7.53 6.80
CA ASN A 74 12.36 8.45 6.63
C ASN A 74 13.69 7.85 7.12
N GLU A 75 13.71 7.27 8.33
CA GLU A 75 14.94 6.67 8.87
C GLU A 75 15.42 5.49 8.01
N LEU A 76 14.50 4.72 7.45
CA LEU A 76 14.80 3.59 6.58
C LEU A 76 14.96 3.98 5.10
N GLY A 77 14.76 5.25 4.72
CA GLY A 77 14.82 5.70 3.32
C GLY A 77 13.71 5.14 2.41
N MET A 78 12.61 4.65 3.00
CA MET A 78 11.45 4.13 2.28
C MET A 78 10.51 5.26 1.86
N ASN A 79 9.73 5.02 0.81
CA ASN A 79 8.60 5.86 0.41
C ASN A 79 7.32 5.41 1.14
N ILE A 80 6.38 6.33 1.31
CA ILE A 80 5.12 6.05 2.00
C ILE A 80 3.92 6.72 1.32
N TYR A 81 2.84 5.98 1.20
CA TYR A 81 1.50 6.54 1.06
C TYR A 81 0.87 6.69 2.45
N LEU A 82 0.42 7.89 2.77
CA LEU A 82 -0.26 8.15 4.03
C LEU A 82 -1.77 8.13 3.80
N GLY A 83 -2.45 7.16 4.41
CA GLY A 83 -3.91 7.07 4.38
C GLY A 83 -4.56 7.98 5.42
N MET A 84 -5.69 8.59 5.05
CA MET A 84 -6.60 9.25 5.97
C MET A 84 -7.88 8.42 6.09
N TRP A 85 -8.16 7.90 7.28
CA TRP A 85 -9.38 7.10 7.50
C TRP A 85 -10.57 8.01 7.80
N ILE A 86 -11.45 8.17 6.81
CA ILE A 86 -12.62 9.05 6.90
C ILE A 86 -13.87 8.20 6.75
N ASP A 87 -14.69 8.16 7.79
CA ASP A 87 -15.95 7.41 7.84
C ASP A 87 -17.12 8.21 8.47
N ARG A 88 -16.84 9.33 9.14
CA ARG A 88 -17.82 10.25 9.73
C ARG A 88 -17.18 11.64 9.89
N PRO A 89 -17.97 12.71 10.11
CA PRO A 89 -17.42 14.06 10.19
C PRO A 89 -16.31 14.23 11.25
N ASP A 90 -16.44 13.61 12.43
CA ASP A 90 -15.43 13.66 13.50
C ASP A 90 -14.14 12.94 13.15
N THR A 91 -14.17 11.90 12.30
CA THR A 91 -12.93 11.27 11.82
C THR A 91 -12.20 12.14 10.81
N PHE A 92 -12.92 12.86 9.94
CA PHE A 92 -12.27 13.87 9.10
C PHE A 92 -11.53 14.93 9.93
N ASP A 93 -12.17 15.45 10.98
CA ASP A 93 -11.55 16.45 11.86
C ASP A 93 -10.31 15.90 12.59
N ALA A 94 -10.39 14.67 13.10
CA ALA A 94 -9.27 13.99 13.77
C ALA A 94 -8.08 13.75 12.82
N GLU A 95 -8.35 13.25 11.62
CA GLU A 95 -7.33 13.01 10.58
C GLU A 95 -6.71 14.34 10.11
N MET A 96 -7.51 15.39 9.95
CA MET A 96 -7.03 16.71 9.58
C MET A 96 -6.16 17.35 10.67
N ALA A 97 -6.51 17.14 11.95
CA ALA A 97 -5.68 17.57 13.08
C ALA A 97 -4.33 16.83 13.10
N ALA A 98 -4.34 15.52 12.88
CA ALA A 98 -3.12 14.71 12.78
C ALA A 98 -2.25 15.14 11.58
N LEU A 99 -2.85 15.40 10.41
CA LEU A 99 -2.15 15.92 9.24
C LEU A 99 -1.46 17.26 9.54
N LYS A 100 -2.17 18.21 10.15
CA LYS A 100 -1.59 19.50 10.56
C LYS A 100 -0.42 19.32 11.52
N ALA A 101 -0.54 18.40 12.49
CA ALA A 101 0.55 18.09 13.41
C ALA A 101 1.77 17.48 12.69
N ILE A 102 1.56 16.55 11.77
CA ILE A 102 2.64 15.96 10.95
C ILE A 102 3.34 17.06 10.15
N LEU A 103 2.59 17.93 9.46
CA LEU A 103 3.16 19.00 8.65
C LEU A 103 3.90 20.06 9.48
N ALA A 104 3.43 20.36 10.69
CA ALA A 104 4.07 21.32 11.58
C ALA A 104 5.39 20.79 12.18
N ASN A 105 5.47 19.48 12.41
CA ASN A 105 6.63 18.83 13.02
C ASN A 105 7.62 18.23 11.99
N SER A 106 7.31 18.27 10.71
CA SER A 106 8.15 17.72 9.65
C SER A 106 8.92 18.82 8.92
N GLN A 107 10.22 18.59 8.72
CA GLN A 107 11.00 19.35 7.74
C GLN A 107 10.57 18.96 6.32
N GLN A 108 10.81 19.83 5.34
CA GLN A 108 10.39 19.58 3.96
C GLN A 108 11.03 18.29 3.40
N GLU A 109 12.27 18.02 3.76
CA GLU A 109 13.02 16.84 3.38
C GLU A 109 12.34 15.55 3.87
N SER A 110 11.76 15.58 5.07
CA SER A 110 11.00 14.45 5.63
C SER A 110 9.72 14.15 4.85
N LEU A 111 9.16 15.16 4.17
CA LEU A 111 7.95 15.02 3.36
C LEU A 111 8.24 14.53 1.94
N ASN A 112 9.50 14.60 1.47
CA ASN A 112 9.89 14.14 0.14
C ASN A 112 9.73 12.62 -0.06
N LYS A 113 9.55 11.86 1.04
CA LYS A 113 9.25 10.42 1.02
C LYS A 113 7.76 10.11 0.96
N VAL A 114 6.89 11.10 1.12
CA VAL A 114 5.44 10.94 1.00
C VAL A 114 5.06 11.00 -0.47
N ASP A 115 4.69 9.86 -1.05
CA ASP A 115 4.32 9.80 -2.48
C ASP A 115 2.95 10.44 -2.72
N ALA A 116 2.00 10.25 -1.79
CA ALA A 116 0.74 10.98 -1.76
C ALA A 116 0.02 10.83 -0.40
N LEU A 117 -0.94 11.72 -0.17
CA LEU A 117 -2.01 11.53 0.81
C LEU A 117 -3.22 10.86 0.13
N ILE A 118 -3.74 9.80 0.74
CA ILE A 118 -4.94 9.08 0.31
C ILE A 118 -6.09 9.51 1.20
N VAL A 119 -6.92 10.42 0.72
CA VAL A 119 -8.03 11.02 1.47
C VAL A 119 -9.24 10.09 1.38
N GLY A 120 -9.38 9.22 2.38
CA GLY A 120 -10.42 8.22 2.42
C GLY A 120 -10.06 6.95 1.64
N SER A 121 -10.58 5.83 2.11
CA SER A 121 -10.59 4.54 1.42
C SER A 121 -12.02 4.01 1.47
N GLU A 122 -12.63 3.70 0.33
CA GLU A 122 -13.99 3.15 0.20
C GLU A 122 -15.09 4.01 0.86
N VAL A 123 -14.90 5.32 0.89
CA VAL A 123 -15.82 6.27 1.56
C VAL A 123 -17.18 6.26 0.87
N LEU A 124 -17.20 6.28 -0.47
CA LEU A 124 -18.44 6.28 -1.23
C LEU A 124 -19.07 4.88 -1.26
N TYR A 125 -18.25 3.85 -1.40
CA TYR A 125 -18.71 2.46 -1.31
C TYR A 125 -19.44 2.17 0.01
N ARG A 126 -18.88 2.63 1.14
CA ARG A 126 -19.49 2.49 2.47
C ARG A 126 -20.64 3.46 2.73
N LYS A 127 -20.84 4.46 1.87
CA LYS A 127 -21.85 5.51 2.00
C LYS A 127 -21.68 6.35 3.27
N ASP A 128 -20.44 6.54 3.68
CA ASP A 128 -20.07 7.33 4.86
C ASP A 128 -20.38 8.82 4.65
N THR A 129 -20.28 9.30 3.40
CA THR A 129 -20.70 10.64 2.99
C THR A 129 -21.03 10.68 1.49
N ASP A 130 -21.56 11.81 1.00
CA ASP A 130 -21.85 12.00 -0.43
C ASP A 130 -20.63 12.50 -1.22
N ALA A 131 -20.71 12.40 -2.54
CA ALA A 131 -19.62 12.75 -3.45
C ALA A 131 -19.17 14.23 -3.35
N ASN A 132 -20.07 15.18 -3.10
CA ASN A 132 -19.70 16.59 -2.95
C ASN A 132 -18.97 16.81 -1.64
N SER A 133 -19.44 16.18 -0.56
CA SER A 133 -18.78 16.24 0.75
C SER A 133 -17.37 15.65 0.70
N LEU A 134 -17.19 14.48 0.07
CA LEU A 134 -15.86 13.90 -0.14
C LEU A 134 -14.96 14.80 -1.00
N ALA A 135 -15.49 15.37 -2.09
CA ALA A 135 -14.75 16.32 -2.92
C ALA A 135 -14.30 17.56 -2.13
N ASN A 136 -15.13 18.07 -1.21
CA ASN A 136 -14.78 19.18 -0.33
C ASN A 136 -13.66 18.81 0.67
N TYR A 137 -13.70 17.60 1.24
CA TYR A 137 -12.64 17.08 2.10
C TYR A 137 -11.31 16.97 1.34
N ILE A 138 -11.33 16.40 0.13
CA ILE A 138 -10.16 16.30 -0.75
C ILE A 138 -9.61 17.70 -1.08
N GLY A 139 -10.47 18.65 -1.46
CA GLY A 139 -10.06 20.02 -1.76
C GLY A 139 -9.41 20.72 -0.56
N THR A 140 -9.95 20.50 0.64
CA THR A 140 -9.40 21.02 1.89
C THR A 140 -8.01 20.46 2.17
N VAL A 141 -7.82 19.14 2.07
CA VAL A 141 -6.51 18.50 2.25
C VAL A 141 -5.52 18.96 1.19
N ARG A 142 -5.93 18.98 -0.08
CA ARG A 142 -5.11 19.44 -1.21
C ARG A 142 -4.57 20.85 -0.99
N ASN A 143 -5.41 21.78 -0.56
CA ASN A 143 -4.98 23.16 -0.31
C ASN A 143 -3.89 23.24 0.78
N LEU A 144 -3.95 22.35 1.77
CA LEU A 144 -2.96 22.28 2.84
C LEU A 144 -1.64 21.67 2.38
N VAL A 145 -1.66 20.62 1.56
CA VAL A 145 -0.45 19.85 1.20
C VAL A 145 0.21 20.24 -0.12
N LYS A 146 -0.51 20.91 -1.03
CA LYS A 146 0.04 21.37 -2.31
C LYS A 146 1.29 22.26 -2.18
N PRO A 147 1.38 23.21 -1.22
CA PRO A 147 2.61 23.99 -1.02
C PRO A 147 3.82 23.15 -0.57
N LYS A 148 3.59 21.93 -0.10
CA LYS A 148 4.63 20.96 0.30
C LYS A 148 5.01 20.00 -0.82
N GLY A 149 4.39 20.13 -2.01
CA GLY A 149 4.65 19.27 -3.17
C GLY A 149 4.04 17.87 -3.06
N ILE A 150 3.13 17.63 -2.12
CA ILE A 150 2.52 16.31 -1.92
C ILE A 150 1.24 16.21 -2.76
N SER A 151 1.12 15.11 -3.51
CA SER A 151 -0.07 14.79 -4.30
C SER A 151 -1.20 14.26 -3.42
N VAL A 152 -2.44 14.43 -3.87
CA VAL A 152 -3.65 13.93 -3.21
C VAL A 152 -4.43 13.01 -4.13
N THR A 153 -4.85 11.88 -3.57
CA THR A 153 -5.77 10.91 -4.20
C THR A 153 -6.85 10.52 -3.20
N THR A 154 -7.83 9.72 -3.64
CA THR A 154 -8.68 8.89 -2.79
C THR A 154 -8.57 7.44 -3.26
N ALA A 155 -8.92 6.49 -2.40
CA ALA A 155 -9.04 5.08 -2.77
C ALA A 155 -10.51 4.65 -2.69
N ASP A 156 -11.04 4.02 -3.74
CA ASP A 156 -12.42 3.48 -3.71
C ASP A 156 -12.57 2.32 -4.71
N VAL A 157 -13.72 1.65 -4.66
CA VAL A 157 -14.04 0.57 -5.60
C VAL A 157 -14.22 1.11 -7.02
N TYR A 158 -14.02 0.25 -8.02
CA TYR A 158 -13.95 0.64 -9.44
C TYR A 158 -15.20 1.38 -9.97
N TYR A 159 -16.36 1.22 -9.32
CA TYR A 159 -17.57 1.94 -9.69
C TYR A 159 -17.76 3.30 -9.00
N GLU A 160 -17.02 3.62 -7.93
CA GLU A 160 -17.21 4.79 -7.06
C GLU A 160 -16.23 5.96 -7.35
N PHE A 161 -16.14 6.36 -8.62
CA PHE A 161 -15.35 7.53 -9.05
C PHE A 161 -16.23 8.54 -9.79
N PRO A 162 -17.12 9.26 -9.09
CA PRO A 162 -17.96 10.28 -9.71
C PRO A 162 -17.12 11.49 -10.16
N PRO A 163 -17.52 12.19 -11.24
CA PRO A 163 -16.74 13.31 -11.81
C PRO A 163 -16.32 14.38 -10.80
N VAL A 164 -17.23 14.79 -9.90
CA VAL A 164 -16.96 15.80 -8.87
C VAL A 164 -15.79 15.43 -7.94
N VAL A 165 -15.62 14.14 -7.66
CA VAL A 165 -14.48 13.63 -6.90
C VAL A 165 -13.25 13.58 -7.79
N VAL A 166 -13.36 12.97 -8.98
CA VAL A 166 -12.23 12.80 -9.92
C VAL A 166 -11.56 14.13 -10.25
N GLU A 167 -12.31 15.19 -10.48
CA GLU A 167 -11.78 16.54 -10.78
C GLU A 167 -10.82 17.06 -9.70
N ASN A 168 -11.05 16.68 -8.44
CA ASN A 168 -10.28 17.10 -7.27
C ASN A 168 -9.08 16.20 -6.95
N LEU A 169 -8.77 15.19 -7.77
CA LEU A 169 -7.63 14.27 -7.54
C LEU A 169 -6.42 14.59 -8.42
N ASP A 170 -5.21 14.21 -7.99
CA ASP A 170 -4.00 14.26 -8.84
C ASP A 170 -3.87 12.96 -9.67
N PHE A 171 -4.30 11.84 -9.08
CA PHE A 171 -4.44 10.53 -9.70
C PHE A 171 -5.52 9.73 -8.94
N LEU A 172 -5.93 8.58 -9.47
CA LEU A 172 -6.93 7.71 -8.84
C LEU A 172 -6.24 6.45 -8.27
N MET A 173 -6.76 5.91 -7.16
CA MET A 173 -6.34 4.60 -6.66
C MET A 173 -7.53 3.66 -6.52
N MET A 174 -7.51 2.52 -7.20
CA MET A 174 -8.59 1.55 -7.18
C MET A 174 -8.37 0.48 -6.09
N ASN A 175 -9.40 0.23 -5.30
CA ASN A 175 -9.55 -1.00 -4.53
C ASN A 175 -10.37 -1.99 -5.36
N ALA A 176 -9.86 -3.21 -5.56
CA ALA A 176 -10.61 -4.26 -6.22
C ALA A 176 -10.14 -5.64 -5.75
N PHE A 177 -11.09 -6.46 -5.33
CA PHE A 177 -10.84 -7.78 -4.78
C PHE A 177 -11.71 -8.80 -5.51
N PRO A 178 -11.23 -9.37 -6.64
CA PRO A 178 -11.94 -10.43 -7.35
C PRO A 178 -12.35 -11.61 -6.45
N TYR A 179 -11.61 -11.87 -5.37
CA TYR A 179 -12.01 -12.83 -4.34
C TYR A 179 -13.45 -12.58 -3.82
N TRP A 180 -13.81 -11.34 -3.53
CA TRP A 180 -15.15 -10.95 -3.04
C TRP A 180 -16.22 -10.89 -4.14
N GLU A 181 -15.85 -11.16 -5.39
CA GLU A 181 -16.76 -11.23 -6.54
C GLU A 181 -17.09 -12.68 -6.92
N GLY A 182 -16.57 -13.65 -6.16
CA GLY A 182 -16.86 -15.06 -6.35
C GLY A 182 -16.24 -15.70 -7.60
N VAL A 183 -15.20 -15.08 -8.18
CA VAL A 183 -14.48 -15.62 -9.35
C VAL A 183 -13.41 -16.63 -8.94
N THR A 184 -12.93 -17.46 -9.86
CA THR A 184 -11.79 -18.35 -9.58
C THR A 184 -10.47 -17.58 -9.56
N ALA A 185 -9.44 -18.10 -8.87
CA ALA A 185 -8.11 -17.46 -8.82
C ALA A 185 -7.47 -17.30 -10.22
N GLY A 186 -7.76 -18.21 -11.15
CA GLY A 186 -7.32 -18.11 -12.54
C GLY A 186 -7.97 -16.97 -13.32
N GLN A 187 -9.20 -16.59 -12.98
CA GLN A 187 -9.91 -15.45 -13.57
C GLN A 187 -9.58 -14.12 -12.87
N GLY A 188 -9.07 -14.17 -11.64
CA GLY A 188 -8.90 -13.00 -10.78
C GLY A 188 -8.13 -11.85 -11.43
N ALA A 189 -6.96 -12.11 -12.03
CA ALA A 189 -6.17 -11.05 -12.65
C ALA A 189 -6.88 -10.40 -13.85
N SER A 190 -7.58 -11.18 -14.69
CA SER A 190 -8.37 -10.61 -15.79
C SER A 190 -9.56 -9.78 -15.29
N THR A 191 -10.22 -10.21 -14.22
CA THR A 191 -11.30 -9.43 -13.58
C THR A 191 -10.76 -8.12 -13.01
N LEU A 192 -9.63 -8.16 -12.31
CA LEU A 192 -8.96 -6.97 -11.79
C LEU A 192 -8.62 -5.97 -12.90
N MET A 193 -8.12 -6.45 -14.05
CA MET A 193 -7.78 -5.58 -15.18
C MET A 193 -9.00 -4.97 -15.86
N ALA A 194 -10.11 -5.71 -15.96
CA ALA A 194 -11.37 -5.16 -16.47
C ALA A 194 -11.88 -4.01 -15.57
N HIS A 195 -11.79 -4.17 -14.25
CA HIS A 195 -12.11 -3.12 -13.29
C HIS A 195 -11.18 -1.92 -13.42
N TYR A 196 -9.88 -2.16 -13.51
CA TYR A 196 -8.88 -1.11 -13.72
C TYR A 196 -9.19 -0.29 -14.98
N ASP A 197 -9.51 -0.95 -16.09
CA ASP A 197 -9.84 -0.28 -17.36
C ASP A 197 -11.12 0.56 -17.24
N SER A 198 -12.08 0.14 -16.42
CA SER A 198 -13.29 0.93 -16.13
C SER A 198 -12.97 2.21 -15.34
N VAL A 199 -11.96 2.18 -14.45
CA VAL A 199 -11.50 3.37 -13.71
C VAL A 199 -10.72 4.30 -14.64
N VAL A 200 -9.90 3.76 -15.54
CA VAL A 200 -9.19 4.55 -16.57
C VAL A 200 -10.18 5.37 -17.43
N GLN A 201 -11.32 4.79 -17.78
CA GLN A 201 -12.38 5.51 -18.53
C GLN A 201 -12.98 6.69 -17.74
N LYS A 202 -13.00 6.61 -16.41
CA LYS A 202 -13.51 7.67 -15.51
C LYS A 202 -12.43 8.69 -15.11
N ALA A 203 -11.15 8.35 -15.28
CA ALA A 203 -10.02 9.12 -14.78
C ALA A 203 -9.80 10.47 -15.48
N ASN A 204 -10.48 10.73 -16.60
CA ASN A 204 -10.33 11.95 -17.39
C ASN A 204 -8.85 12.25 -17.73
N GLY A 205 -8.12 11.21 -18.14
CA GLY A 205 -6.69 11.29 -18.49
C GLY A 205 -5.72 11.34 -17.29
N LYS A 206 -6.20 11.36 -16.05
CA LYS A 206 -5.34 11.29 -14.86
C LYS A 206 -4.76 9.87 -14.69
N PRO A 207 -3.57 9.73 -14.08
CA PRO A 207 -3.02 8.41 -13.79
C PRO A 207 -3.95 7.58 -12.90
N VAL A 208 -3.93 6.26 -13.09
CA VAL A 208 -4.69 5.31 -12.26
C VAL A 208 -3.71 4.28 -11.68
N ARG A 209 -3.78 4.09 -10.37
CA ARG A 209 -3.02 3.09 -9.61
C ARG A 209 -3.97 2.10 -8.95
N ILE A 210 -3.43 1.01 -8.43
CA ILE A 210 -4.19 0.05 -7.60
C ILE A 210 -3.72 0.21 -6.15
N SER A 211 -4.61 0.65 -5.27
CA SER A 211 -4.33 0.78 -3.83
C SER A 211 -4.44 -0.54 -3.12
N GLU A 212 -5.37 -1.41 -3.51
CA GLU A 212 -5.59 -2.70 -2.85
C GLU A 212 -6.08 -3.75 -3.81
N THR A 213 -5.41 -4.90 -3.75
CA THR A 213 -5.89 -6.17 -4.26
C THR A 213 -5.10 -7.29 -3.60
N GLY A 214 -5.67 -8.49 -3.54
CA GLY A 214 -4.99 -9.64 -2.96
C GLY A 214 -5.80 -10.92 -3.09
N TRP A 215 -5.31 -11.97 -2.44
CA TRP A 215 -6.02 -13.23 -2.31
C TRP A 215 -5.63 -13.93 -0.99
N PRO A 216 -6.58 -14.39 -0.18
CA PRO A 216 -6.29 -15.01 1.10
C PRO A 216 -5.71 -16.43 0.94
N SER A 217 -4.74 -16.79 1.78
CA SER A 217 -4.14 -18.14 1.77
C SER A 217 -4.91 -19.17 2.59
N SER A 218 -5.91 -18.74 3.37
CA SER A 218 -6.73 -19.61 4.23
C SER A 218 -8.04 -18.91 4.62
N GLY A 219 -8.90 -19.60 5.37
CA GLY A 219 -10.10 -19.02 5.99
C GLY A 219 -11.43 -19.36 5.31
N GLY A 220 -11.42 -20.13 4.21
CA GLY A 220 -12.64 -20.62 3.55
C GLY A 220 -12.74 -20.21 2.08
N ASN A 221 -13.96 -19.90 1.63
CA ASN A 221 -14.24 -19.47 0.27
C ASN A 221 -15.36 -18.43 0.23
N PHE A 222 -15.42 -17.67 -0.84
CA PHE A 222 -16.55 -16.81 -1.19
C PHE A 222 -17.01 -17.17 -2.60
N GLY A 223 -18.19 -17.76 -2.76
CA GLY A 223 -18.59 -18.34 -4.05
C GLY A 223 -17.54 -19.32 -4.58
N ALA A 224 -17.05 -19.11 -5.82
CA ALA A 224 -15.98 -19.92 -6.41
C ALA A 224 -14.55 -19.48 -6.00
N SER A 225 -14.43 -18.40 -5.24
CA SER A 225 -13.14 -17.88 -4.74
C SER A 225 -12.67 -18.71 -3.55
N VAL A 226 -11.81 -19.70 -3.78
CA VAL A 226 -11.26 -20.54 -2.71
C VAL A 226 -9.98 -19.93 -2.13
N ALA A 227 -9.93 -19.70 -0.83
CA ALA A 227 -8.72 -19.29 -0.13
C ALA A 227 -7.76 -20.49 0.05
N SER A 228 -6.57 -20.41 -0.53
CA SER A 228 -5.55 -21.46 -0.38
C SER A 228 -4.16 -20.91 -0.72
N PRO A 229 -3.06 -21.54 -0.25
CA PRO A 229 -1.72 -21.12 -0.62
C PRO A 229 -1.47 -21.20 -2.14
N ALA A 230 -2.06 -22.19 -2.81
CA ALA A 230 -1.96 -22.36 -4.25
C ALA A 230 -2.68 -21.23 -5.01
N ASN A 231 -3.89 -20.86 -4.58
CA ASN A 231 -4.66 -19.79 -5.20
C ASN A 231 -4.08 -18.41 -4.91
N GLN A 232 -3.54 -18.18 -3.71
CA GLN A 232 -2.80 -16.96 -3.40
C GLN A 232 -1.58 -16.80 -4.31
N LYS A 233 -0.81 -17.88 -4.51
CA LYS A 233 0.34 -17.90 -5.42
C LYS A 233 -0.08 -17.59 -6.87
N LEU A 234 -1.12 -18.25 -7.36
CA LEU A 234 -1.64 -18.07 -8.72
C LEU A 234 -2.12 -16.63 -8.94
N TYR A 235 -2.91 -16.09 -8.01
CA TYR A 235 -3.40 -14.73 -8.11
C TYR A 235 -2.26 -13.71 -8.08
N LEU A 236 -1.34 -13.81 -7.09
CA LEU A 236 -0.22 -12.89 -6.96
C LEU A 236 0.67 -12.87 -8.20
N SER A 237 1.05 -14.03 -8.72
CA SER A 237 1.89 -14.13 -9.92
C SER A 237 1.24 -13.51 -11.15
N ASN A 238 -0.03 -13.83 -11.43
CA ASN A 238 -0.76 -13.25 -12.55
C ASN A 238 -0.91 -11.73 -12.42
N VAL A 239 -1.21 -11.23 -11.21
CA VAL A 239 -1.36 -9.80 -10.96
C VAL A 239 -0.02 -9.07 -11.12
N LEU A 240 1.07 -9.57 -10.52
CA LEU A 240 2.40 -8.95 -10.69
C LEU A 240 2.87 -8.98 -12.15
N CYS A 241 2.57 -10.07 -12.88
CA CYS A 241 2.93 -10.17 -14.29
C CYS A 241 2.21 -9.09 -15.12
N VAL A 242 0.88 -9.00 -15.00
CA VAL A 242 0.11 -8.05 -15.81
C VAL A 242 0.36 -6.59 -15.42
N THR A 243 0.54 -6.28 -14.14
CA THR A 243 0.83 -4.89 -13.72
C THR A 243 2.22 -4.44 -14.18
N ARG A 244 3.22 -5.31 -14.19
CA ARG A 244 4.55 -4.99 -14.75
C ARG A 244 4.51 -4.79 -16.25
N GLN A 245 3.83 -5.67 -16.99
CA GLN A 245 3.67 -5.54 -18.45
C GLN A 245 2.96 -4.25 -18.84
N ARG A 246 1.98 -3.82 -18.03
CA ARG A 246 1.19 -2.61 -18.26
C ARG A 246 1.75 -1.36 -17.57
N ASN A 247 2.87 -1.47 -16.85
CA ASN A 247 3.45 -0.40 -16.04
C ASN A 247 2.44 0.26 -15.07
N ILE A 248 1.68 -0.57 -14.34
CA ILE A 248 0.68 -0.14 -13.36
C ILE A 248 1.29 -0.20 -11.97
N ASP A 249 1.26 0.95 -11.28
CA ASP A 249 1.64 1.05 -9.87
C ASP A 249 0.63 0.31 -8.99
N LEU A 250 1.09 -0.70 -8.25
CA LEU A 250 0.27 -1.55 -7.40
C LEU A 250 0.79 -1.59 -5.95
N VAL A 251 -0.05 -1.17 -5.01
CA VAL A 251 0.16 -1.44 -3.58
C VAL A 251 -0.59 -2.73 -3.23
N TYR A 252 0.14 -3.82 -3.00
CA TYR A 252 -0.49 -5.14 -2.81
C TYR A 252 -1.03 -5.30 -1.38
N PHE A 253 -2.20 -5.94 -1.24
CA PHE A 253 -2.85 -6.20 0.04
C PHE A 253 -2.63 -7.67 0.48
N SER A 254 -1.93 -7.94 1.58
CA SER A 254 -1.22 -7.00 2.46
C SER A 254 0.19 -7.50 2.82
N ALA A 255 0.97 -6.69 3.54
CA ALA A 255 2.34 -7.04 3.92
C ALA A 255 2.39 -8.36 4.71
N ARG A 256 1.54 -8.53 5.73
CA ARG A 256 1.53 -9.70 6.61
C ARG A 256 0.11 -10.16 6.94
N ASP A 257 -0.01 -11.40 7.40
CA ASP A 257 -1.23 -11.89 8.02
C ASP A 257 -1.56 -11.10 9.29
N GLU A 258 -2.84 -10.82 9.47
CA GLU A 258 -3.39 -9.95 10.52
C GLU A 258 -4.34 -10.78 11.41
N PRO A 259 -3.81 -11.58 12.36
CA PRO A 259 -4.59 -12.59 13.09
C PRO A 259 -5.64 -12.02 14.05
N TYR A 260 -5.68 -10.70 14.24
CA TYR A 260 -6.74 -10.00 14.97
C TYR A 260 -8.01 -9.82 14.15
N LYS A 261 -7.97 -10.07 12.83
CA LYS A 261 -9.14 -10.11 11.94
C LYS A 261 -9.76 -11.51 11.93
N ALA A 262 -11.01 -11.62 11.48
CA ALA A 262 -11.76 -12.88 11.51
C ALA A 262 -11.80 -13.58 10.13
N GLY A 263 -11.86 -14.91 10.15
CA GLY A 263 -12.03 -15.72 8.93
C GLY A 263 -10.92 -15.50 7.92
N VAL A 264 -11.30 -15.31 6.64
CA VAL A 264 -10.35 -15.08 5.54
C VAL A 264 -9.55 -13.79 5.71
N GLU A 265 -10.08 -12.79 6.43
CA GLU A 265 -9.42 -11.50 6.64
C GLU A 265 -8.10 -11.61 7.41
N ALA A 266 -7.87 -12.69 8.15
CA ALA A 266 -6.61 -12.93 8.84
C ALA A 266 -5.46 -13.36 7.91
N TYR A 267 -5.72 -13.74 6.66
CA TYR A 267 -4.79 -14.53 5.84
C TYR A 267 -4.38 -13.89 4.49
N TRP A 268 -4.48 -12.57 4.36
CA TRP A 268 -4.16 -11.83 3.12
C TRP A 268 -2.68 -11.52 2.92
N GLY A 269 -1.85 -11.74 3.94
CA GLY A 269 -0.44 -11.38 3.92
C GLY A 269 0.35 -12.10 2.84
N VAL A 270 1.33 -11.43 2.25
CA VAL A 270 2.44 -12.08 1.54
C VAL A 270 3.45 -12.70 2.51
N MET A 271 3.51 -12.19 3.74
CA MET A 271 4.22 -12.76 4.86
C MET A 271 3.25 -13.33 5.91
N TYR A 272 3.72 -14.26 6.73
CA TYR A 272 3.04 -14.61 7.97
C TYR A 272 3.07 -13.43 8.96
N SER A 273 2.30 -13.51 10.05
CA SER A 273 2.21 -12.44 11.06
C SER A 273 3.55 -12.03 11.69
N ASN A 274 4.54 -12.91 11.64
CA ASN A 274 5.92 -12.70 12.11
C ASN A 274 6.88 -12.13 11.02
N PHE A 275 6.35 -11.65 9.89
CA PHE A 275 7.12 -11.10 8.75
C PHE A 275 8.06 -12.09 8.04
N THR A 276 7.87 -13.40 8.25
CA THR A 276 8.51 -14.41 7.39
C THR A 276 7.70 -14.55 6.10
N LEU A 277 8.37 -14.49 4.95
CA LEU A 277 7.72 -14.70 3.64
C LEU A 277 7.05 -16.07 3.61
N LYS A 278 5.81 -16.13 3.12
CA LYS A 278 5.08 -17.40 3.05
C LYS A 278 5.77 -18.35 2.07
N SER A 279 5.86 -19.62 2.44
CA SER A 279 6.61 -20.63 1.67
C SER A 279 6.02 -20.90 0.27
N ASN A 280 4.75 -20.60 0.05
CA ASN A 280 4.12 -20.66 -1.28
C ASN A 280 4.52 -19.51 -2.21
N LEU A 281 5.20 -18.47 -1.72
CA LEU A 281 5.57 -17.26 -2.44
C LEU A 281 7.10 -17.07 -2.51
N PRO A 282 7.85 -17.98 -3.15
CA PRO A 282 9.31 -17.87 -3.20
C PRO A 282 9.75 -16.61 -3.96
N THR A 283 10.90 -16.02 -3.58
CA THR A 283 11.42 -14.81 -4.24
C THR A 283 11.69 -14.99 -5.74
N THR A 284 11.95 -16.23 -6.21
CA THR A 284 12.07 -16.53 -7.64
C THR A 284 10.78 -16.23 -8.42
N LEU A 285 9.62 -16.50 -7.81
CA LEU A 285 8.30 -16.13 -8.36
C LEU A 285 8.10 -14.62 -8.33
N LEU A 286 8.52 -13.96 -7.25
CA LEU A 286 8.36 -12.52 -7.11
C LEU A 286 9.28 -11.76 -8.08
N ALA A 287 10.49 -12.27 -8.34
CA ALA A 287 11.41 -11.71 -9.32
C ALA A 287 10.84 -11.85 -10.74
N ASN A 288 10.35 -13.04 -11.09
CA ASN A 288 9.86 -13.40 -12.42
C ASN A 288 8.44 -14.01 -12.33
N PRO A 289 7.41 -13.15 -12.21
CA PRO A 289 6.01 -13.58 -12.12
C PRO A 289 5.43 -13.95 -13.49
N CYS A 290 6.13 -13.53 -14.55
CA CYS A 290 6.10 -14.10 -15.89
C CYS A 290 7.44 -14.84 -16.09
#